data_AF-A0A6J5CW37-F1
#
_entry.id   AF-A0A6J5CW37-F1
#
_cell.length_a   1.000
_cell.length_b   1.000
_cell.length_c   1.000
_cell.angle_alpha   90.00
_cell.angle_beta   90.00
_cell.angle_gamma   90.00
#
_symmetry.space_group_name_H-M   'P 1'
#
loop_
_entity.id
_entity.type
_entity.pdbx_description
1 polymer ?
#
loop_
_entity_poly.entity_id
_entity_poly.type
_entity_poly.pdbx_seq_one_letter_code
_entity_poly.pdbx_strand_id
1 'polypeptide(L)'
;MTGNGLANQYTVNAAGDISAAGATVQSVQDLSMTAGGSLAIGAAQSGGSVNLTAGGDLSAGSIATGNNLTLTTTGKTGNGDLNVGGAVSAPGAVTLNAARDITVNGSVTGGSAVGINAERNAAINGQAASGGTLSLSGATGTVSTAGDVLANGDLSATAGQTMTLGGNVSTSGNTTLAAATDLTVSGSVSGNGTGSLRAGRNLSGSGTASFGQDETLNAGQSRQHAHDQYAAAQ
;
A
#
# COMPACT_ATOMS: atom_id res chain seq x y z
N MET A 1 2.50 -24.93 -14.09
CA MET A 1 1.98 -24.62 -15.44
C MET A 1 3.11 -23.92 -16.22
N THR A 2 3.59 -24.49 -17.32
CA THR A 2 4.60 -23.85 -18.18
C THR A 2 4.03 -23.79 -19.60
N GLY A 3 3.47 -22.64 -19.97
CA GLY A 3 2.91 -22.42 -21.30
C GLY A 3 3.00 -20.95 -21.68
N ASN A 4 3.91 -20.62 -22.60
CA ASN A 4 4.09 -19.29 -23.19
C ASN A 4 3.02 -18.97 -24.27
N GLY A 5 1.77 -19.41 -24.06
CA GLY A 5 0.66 -19.11 -24.95
C GLY A 5 -0.01 -17.81 -24.52
N LEU A 6 0.07 -16.76 -25.33
CA LEU A 6 -0.70 -15.53 -25.16
C LEU A 6 -2.20 -15.87 -25.22
N ALA A 7 -2.83 -16.10 -24.07
CA ALA A 7 -4.27 -16.26 -24.03
C ALA A 7 -4.92 -14.90 -24.24
N ASN A 8 -6.02 -14.86 -25.02
CA ASN A 8 -6.77 -13.63 -25.24
C ASN A 8 -7.30 -13.10 -23.91
N GLN A 9 -7.95 -13.96 -23.11
CA GLN A 9 -8.22 -13.76 -21.69
C GLN A 9 -7.72 -15.01 -20.94
N TYR A 10 -7.10 -14.85 -19.77
CA TYR A 10 -6.54 -15.96 -18.99
C TYR A 10 -7.25 -16.09 -17.65
N THR A 11 -8.11 -17.09 -17.49
CA THR A 11 -8.89 -17.32 -16.26
C THR A 11 -8.57 -18.69 -15.67
N VAL A 12 -8.18 -18.75 -14.39
CA VAL A 12 -7.92 -20.00 -13.66
C VAL A 12 -8.70 -20.00 -12.34
N ASN A 13 -9.49 -21.05 -12.12
CA ASN A 13 -10.19 -21.28 -10.85
C ASN A 13 -9.77 -22.64 -10.30
N ALA A 14 -9.18 -22.66 -9.11
CA ALA A 14 -8.77 -23.87 -8.41
C ALA A 14 -9.43 -23.92 -7.02
N ALA A 15 -9.92 -25.10 -6.62
CA ALA A 15 -10.45 -25.29 -5.25
C ALA A 15 -9.34 -25.27 -4.18
N GLY A 16 -8.11 -25.62 -4.57
CA GLY A 16 -6.92 -25.57 -3.71
C GLY A 16 -5.98 -24.45 -4.13
N ASP A 17 -4.68 -24.73 -4.03
CA ASP A 17 -3.64 -23.75 -4.33
C ASP A 17 -3.43 -23.56 -5.84
N ILE A 18 -2.97 -22.37 -6.22
CA ILE A 18 -2.40 -22.08 -7.54
C ILE A 18 -0.94 -21.69 -7.35
N SER A 19 0.00 -22.40 -7.99
CA SER A 19 1.43 -22.08 -7.93
C SER A 19 2.04 -21.90 -9.32
N ALA A 20 2.46 -20.67 -9.59
CA ALA A 20 3.23 -20.21 -10.74
C ALA A 20 4.45 -19.38 -10.29
N ALA A 21 5.01 -19.68 -9.11
CA ALA A 21 6.11 -18.91 -8.49
C ALA A 21 7.40 -18.85 -9.33
N GLY A 22 7.65 -19.84 -10.19
CA GLY A 22 8.84 -19.89 -11.06
C GLY A 22 8.59 -19.49 -12.52
N ALA A 23 7.40 -18.97 -12.85
CA ALA A 23 7.02 -18.67 -14.23
C ALA A 23 6.43 -17.27 -14.36
N THR A 24 6.50 -16.73 -15.59
CA THR A 24 5.75 -15.55 -16.01
C THR A 24 4.44 -16.00 -16.63
N VAL A 25 3.32 -15.54 -16.10
CA VAL A 25 1.99 -15.72 -16.72
C VAL A 25 1.68 -14.54 -17.62
N GLN A 26 1.25 -14.80 -18.86
CA GLN A 26 1.01 -13.76 -19.86
C GLN A 26 -0.41 -13.83 -20.44
N SER A 27 -1.06 -12.68 -20.62
CA SER A 27 -2.35 -12.55 -21.31
C SER A 27 -2.42 -11.26 -22.15
N VAL A 28 -3.23 -11.27 -23.20
CA VAL A 28 -3.45 -10.09 -24.06
C VAL A 28 -4.50 -9.15 -23.49
N GLN A 29 -5.59 -9.70 -22.93
CA GLN A 29 -6.61 -8.98 -22.17
C GLN A 29 -6.46 -9.36 -20.68
N ASP A 30 -7.56 -9.49 -19.96
CA ASP A 30 -7.54 -9.73 -18.51
C ASP A 30 -6.88 -11.06 -18.13
N LEU A 31 -6.21 -11.03 -16.98
CA LEU A 31 -5.69 -12.19 -16.26
C LEU A 31 -6.45 -12.30 -14.93
N SER A 32 -7.19 -13.39 -14.74
CA SER A 32 -7.93 -13.67 -13.52
C SER A 32 -7.49 -15.02 -12.93
N MET A 33 -7.13 -15.06 -11.66
CA MET A 33 -6.85 -16.30 -10.95
C MET A 33 -7.55 -16.31 -9.60
N THR A 34 -8.29 -17.39 -9.33
CA THR A 34 -8.93 -17.63 -8.03
C THR A 34 -8.48 -18.97 -7.47
N ALA A 35 -7.71 -18.94 -6.39
CA ALA A 35 -7.36 -20.11 -5.59
C ALA A 35 -8.28 -20.20 -4.37
N GLY A 36 -8.85 -21.38 -4.09
CA GLY A 36 -9.53 -21.66 -2.82
C GLY A 36 -8.54 -21.83 -1.66
N GLY A 37 -7.29 -22.16 -1.97
CA GLY A 37 -6.15 -22.11 -1.06
C GLY A 37 -5.27 -20.88 -1.30
N SER A 38 -3.96 -21.06 -1.25
CA SER A 38 -2.96 -20.01 -1.50
C SER A 38 -2.67 -19.82 -2.99
N LEU A 39 -2.30 -18.61 -3.39
CA LEU A 39 -1.89 -18.27 -4.75
C LEU A 39 -0.48 -17.69 -4.74
N ALA A 40 0.43 -18.31 -5.49
CA ALA A 40 1.79 -17.81 -5.66
C ALA A 40 2.07 -17.58 -7.15
N ILE A 41 2.47 -16.36 -7.52
CA ILE A 41 2.84 -16.01 -8.90
C ILE A 41 4.20 -15.32 -8.92
N GLY A 42 5.12 -15.83 -9.76
CA GLY A 42 6.47 -15.28 -9.89
C GLY A 42 6.48 -13.98 -10.67
N ALA A 43 5.83 -13.98 -11.83
CA ALA A 43 5.58 -12.77 -12.60
C ALA A 43 4.26 -12.85 -13.37
N ALA A 44 3.63 -11.71 -13.62
CA ALA A 44 2.44 -11.60 -14.45
C ALA A 44 2.53 -10.41 -15.41
N GLN A 45 2.15 -10.61 -16.67
CA GLN A 45 2.05 -9.55 -17.68
C GLN A 45 0.72 -9.67 -18.41
N SER A 46 -0.11 -8.64 -18.34
CA SER A 46 -1.42 -8.62 -18.97
C SER A 46 -1.60 -7.31 -19.74
N GLY A 47 -2.13 -7.37 -20.96
CA GLY A 47 -2.56 -6.16 -21.68
C GLY A 47 -3.91 -5.61 -21.18
N GLY A 48 -4.60 -6.34 -20.31
CA GLY A 48 -5.83 -5.91 -19.63
C GLY A 48 -5.61 -5.72 -18.13
N SER A 49 -6.64 -6.01 -17.35
CA SER A 49 -6.59 -5.99 -15.89
C SER A 49 -6.06 -7.31 -15.33
N VAL A 50 -5.43 -7.26 -14.16
CA VAL A 50 -5.03 -8.46 -13.41
C VAL A 50 -5.86 -8.53 -12.12
N ASN A 51 -6.52 -9.66 -11.89
CA ASN A 51 -7.34 -9.92 -10.71
C ASN A 51 -6.90 -11.25 -10.08
N LEU A 52 -6.27 -11.20 -8.91
CA LEU A 52 -5.74 -12.37 -8.22
C LEU A 52 -6.42 -12.51 -6.86
N THR A 53 -7.08 -13.65 -6.64
CA THR A 53 -7.78 -13.96 -5.38
C THR A 53 -7.25 -15.26 -4.78
N ALA A 54 -6.91 -15.23 -3.49
CA ALA A 54 -6.56 -16.40 -2.70
C ALA A 54 -7.55 -16.60 -1.55
N GLY A 55 -7.86 -17.87 -1.27
CA GLY A 55 -8.52 -18.30 -0.04
C GLY A 55 -7.61 -18.10 1.17
N GLY A 56 -6.35 -18.47 1.02
CA GLY A 56 -5.28 -18.27 2.00
C GLY A 56 -4.37 -17.10 1.64
N ASP A 57 -3.07 -17.36 1.59
CA ASP A 57 -2.05 -16.34 1.31
C ASP A 57 -1.89 -16.08 -0.18
N LEU A 58 -1.53 -14.84 -0.54
CA LEU A 58 -1.19 -14.43 -1.90
C LEU A 58 0.24 -13.88 -1.93
N SER A 59 1.13 -14.54 -2.68
CA SER A 59 2.48 -14.07 -2.95
C SER A 59 2.60 -13.68 -4.42
N ALA A 60 2.87 -12.41 -4.69
CA ALA A 60 3.10 -11.88 -6.02
C ALA A 60 4.55 -11.38 -6.15
N GLY A 61 5.27 -11.85 -7.17
CA GLY A 61 6.52 -11.22 -7.59
C GLY A 61 6.26 -9.95 -8.38
N SER A 62 6.68 -9.89 -9.65
CA SER A 62 6.42 -8.71 -10.48
C SER A 62 5.09 -8.79 -11.23
N ILE A 63 4.36 -7.69 -11.32
CA ILE A 63 3.10 -7.62 -12.09
C ILE A 63 3.09 -6.37 -12.95
N ALA A 64 2.87 -6.53 -14.25
CA ALA A 64 2.58 -5.42 -15.16
C ALA A 64 1.22 -5.63 -15.81
N THR A 65 0.38 -4.60 -15.80
CA THR A 65 -0.97 -4.64 -16.38
C THR A 65 -1.15 -3.53 -17.42
N GLY A 66 -2.10 -3.68 -18.33
CA GLY A 66 -2.53 -2.64 -19.25
C GLY A 66 -3.69 -1.80 -18.74
N ASN A 67 -4.31 -2.18 -17.61
CA ASN A 67 -5.44 -1.47 -17.02
C ASN A 67 -5.35 -1.45 -15.48
N ASN A 68 -6.25 -2.14 -14.77
CA ASN A 68 -6.32 -2.15 -13.31
C ASN A 68 -5.63 -3.39 -12.73
N LEU A 69 -5.29 -3.31 -11.45
CA LEU A 69 -4.78 -4.43 -10.67
C LEU A 69 -5.53 -4.60 -9.36
N THR A 70 -6.01 -5.81 -9.11
CA THR A 70 -6.60 -6.19 -7.81
C THR A 70 -5.96 -7.47 -7.28
N LEU A 71 -5.45 -7.42 -6.05
CA LEU A 71 -4.96 -8.57 -5.31
C LEU A 71 -5.80 -8.71 -4.05
N THR A 72 -6.31 -9.91 -3.77
CA THR A 72 -7.20 -10.16 -2.64
C THR A 72 -6.86 -11.49 -1.97
N THR A 73 -6.71 -11.48 -0.65
CA THR A 73 -6.81 -12.68 0.18
C THR A 73 -8.11 -12.66 0.96
N THR A 74 -8.70 -13.83 1.18
CA THR A 74 -10.05 -13.92 1.79
C THR A 74 -10.07 -14.58 3.16
N GLY A 75 -8.93 -15.04 3.69
CA GLY A 75 -8.87 -15.57 5.06
C GLY A 75 -9.49 -16.96 5.24
N LYS A 76 -10.02 -17.57 4.17
CA LYS A 76 -10.86 -18.77 4.21
C LYS A 76 -10.15 -20.02 4.72
N THR A 77 -8.82 -20.06 4.62
CA THR A 77 -8.00 -21.17 5.11
C THR A 77 -7.37 -20.89 6.48
N GLY A 78 -7.74 -19.79 7.15
CA GLY A 78 -7.19 -19.35 8.44
C GLY A 78 -5.96 -18.44 8.31
N ASN A 79 -5.28 -18.48 7.16
CA ASN A 79 -4.31 -17.47 6.73
C ASN A 79 -4.92 -16.52 5.70
N GLY A 80 -4.25 -15.41 5.43
CA GLY A 80 -4.78 -14.34 4.59
C GLY A 80 -3.80 -13.19 4.36
N ASP A 81 -2.51 -13.48 4.30
CA ASP A 81 -1.48 -12.47 4.09
C ASP A 81 -1.22 -12.26 2.60
N LEU A 82 -0.95 -11.00 2.25
CA LEU A 82 -0.56 -10.59 0.91
C LEU A 82 0.90 -10.11 0.93
N ASN A 83 1.76 -10.76 0.15
CA ASN A 83 3.15 -10.35 -0.04
C ASN A 83 3.37 -9.91 -1.49
N VAL A 84 3.80 -8.66 -1.67
CA VAL A 84 4.25 -8.11 -2.94
C VAL A 84 5.78 -8.06 -2.94
N GLY A 85 6.40 -9.10 -3.47
CA GLY A 85 7.85 -9.28 -3.51
C GLY A 85 8.56 -8.52 -4.63
N GLY A 86 7.89 -8.23 -5.73
CA GLY A 86 8.46 -7.56 -6.90
C GLY A 86 7.75 -6.25 -7.26
N ALA A 87 8.23 -5.60 -8.32
CA ALA A 87 7.62 -4.38 -8.83
C ALA A 87 6.25 -4.65 -9.46
N VAL A 88 5.28 -3.84 -9.07
CA VAL A 88 3.89 -3.90 -9.50
C VAL A 88 3.52 -2.58 -10.16
N SER A 89 3.00 -2.62 -11.39
CA SER A 89 2.63 -1.43 -12.15
C SER A 89 1.33 -1.62 -12.92
N ALA A 90 0.44 -0.63 -12.82
CA ALA A 90 -0.80 -0.55 -13.55
C ALA A 90 -1.08 0.92 -13.95
N PRO A 91 -1.44 1.21 -15.21
CA PRO A 91 -1.84 2.56 -15.60
C PRO A 91 -3.18 2.99 -14.95
N GLY A 92 -4.03 2.03 -14.58
CA GLY A 92 -5.27 2.25 -13.85
C GLY A 92 -5.08 2.28 -12.34
N ALA A 93 -6.11 1.83 -11.63
CA ALA A 93 -6.09 1.70 -10.18
C ALA A 93 -5.36 0.42 -9.73
N VAL A 94 -4.71 0.48 -8.57
CA VAL A 94 -4.14 -0.69 -7.89
C VAL A 94 -4.84 -0.85 -6.54
N THR A 95 -5.41 -2.02 -6.28
CA THR A 95 -6.05 -2.34 -5.00
C THR A 95 -5.45 -3.62 -4.43
N LEU A 96 -4.89 -3.53 -3.23
CA LEU A 96 -4.36 -4.63 -2.45
C LEU A 96 -5.24 -4.80 -1.22
N ASN A 97 -5.92 -5.94 -1.08
CA ASN A 97 -6.75 -6.26 0.06
C ASN A 97 -6.25 -7.54 0.73
N ALA A 98 -5.87 -7.47 2.00
CA ALA A 98 -5.55 -8.65 2.78
C ALA A 98 -6.54 -8.88 3.91
N ALA A 99 -6.97 -10.13 4.05
CA ALA A 99 -7.76 -10.57 5.19
C ALA A 99 -6.98 -10.55 6.52
N ARG A 100 -5.64 -10.41 6.48
CA ARG A 100 -4.78 -10.26 7.67
C ARG A 100 -3.72 -9.19 7.46
N ASP A 101 -2.55 -9.52 6.91
CA ASP A 101 -1.46 -8.55 6.73
C ASP A 101 -1.12 -8.29 5.26
N ILE A 102 -0.62 -7.09 4.95
CA ILE A 102 0.04 -6.77 3.68
C ILE A 102 1.51 -6.45 3.94
N THR A 103 2.40 -7.06 3.17
CA THR A 103 3.80 -6.63 3.07
C THR A 103 4.14 -6.31 1.62
N VAL A 104 4.66 -5.10 1.37
CA VAL A 104 5.15 -4.65 0.07
C VAL A 104 6.66 -4.50 0.14
N ASN A 105 7.39 -5.50 -0.37
CA ASN A 105 8.85 -5.49 -0.46
C ASN A 105 9.34 -4.87 -1.76
N GLY A 106 8.58 -5.02 -2.86
CA GLY A 106 8.84 -4.33 -4.13
C GLY A 106 8.20 -2.94 -4.19
N SER A 107 8.03 -2.39 -5.39
CA SER A 107 7.26 -1.16 -5.61
C SER A 107 5.82 -1.46 -6.01
N VAL A 108 4.89 -0.58 -5.65
CA VAL A 108 3.50 -0.57 -6.13
C VAL A 108 3.24 0.77 -6.79
N THR A 109 2.92 0.78 -8.08
CA THR A 109 2.67 1.99 -8.85
C THR A 109 1.34 1.90 -9.58
N GLY A 110 0.41 2.81 -9.28
CA GLY A 110 -0.85 2.98 -10.01
C GLY A 110 -0.89 4.32 -10.72
N GLY A 111 -1.34 4.37 -11.97
CA GLY A 111 -1.55 5.63 -12.70
C GLY A 111 -2.82 6.38 -12.27
N SER A 112 -3.74 5.70 -11.60
CA SER A 112 -4.91 6.28 -10.92
C SER A 112 -4.76 6.10 -9.40
N ALA A 113 -5.85 5.77 -8.67
CA ALA A 113 -5.80 5.55 -7.23
C ALA A 113 -5.03 4.27 -6.84
N VAL A 114 -4.35 4.30 -5.70
CA VAL A 114 -3.73 3.12 -5.08
C VAL A 114 -4.31 2.92 -3.68
N GLY A 115 -4.88 1.75 -3.42
CA GLY A 115 -5.38 1.36 -2.10
C GLY A 115 -4.65 0.13 -1.57
N ILE A 116 -4.11 0.21 -0.36
CA ILE A 116 -3.43 -0.88 0.33
C ILE A 116 -4.13 -1.10 1.67
N ASN A 117 -4.97 -2.13 1.75
CA ASN A 117 -5.89 -2.37 2.86
C ASN A 117 -5.59 -3.71 3.53
N ALA A 118 -4.93 -3.67 4.67
CA ALA A 118 -4.77 -4.82 5.54
C ALA A 118 -5.80 -4.77 6.67
N GLU A 119 -6.41 -5.91 7.00
CA GLU A 119 -7.25 -6.03 8.20
C GLU A 119 -6.43 -5.73 9.47
N ARG A 120 -5.17 -6.17 9.52
CA ARG A 120 -4.28 -5.99 10.66
C ARG A 120 -3.11 -5.08 10.35
N ASN A 121 -2.04 -5.57 9.73
CA ASN A 121 -0.82 -4.76 9.51
C ASN A 121 -0.55 -4.50 8.03
N ALA A 122 -0.19 -3.26 7.69
CA ALA A 122 0.35 -2.90 6.37
C ALA A 122 1.80 -2.42 6.51
N ALA A 123 2.74 -3.13 5.89
CA ALA A 123 4.16 -2.78 5.86
C ALA A 123 4.61 -2.48 4.42
N ILE A 124 5.08 -1.25 4.19
CA ILE A 124 5.54 -0.75 2.89
C ILE A 124 7.06 -0.59 2.95
N ASN A 125 7.77 -1.68 2.67
CA ASN A 125 9.23 -1.72 2.71
C ASN A 125 9.86 -1.14 1.44
N GLY A 126 9.22 -1.36 0.28
CA GLY A 126 9.54 -0.67 -0.96
C GLY A 126 8.67 0.58 -1.17
N GLN A 127 8.52 1.03 -2.41
CA GLN A 127 7.77 2.25 -2.72
C GLN A 127 6.27 1.99 -2.93
N ALA A 128 5.41 2.92 -2.52
CA ALA A 128 4.02 3.01 -2.98
C ALA A 128 3.79 4.36 -3.70
N ALA A 129 3.33 4.33 -4.95
CA ALA A 129 3.14 5.51 -5.78
C ALA A 129 1.79 5.50 -6.49
N SER A 130 1.09 6.64 -6.46
CA SER A 130 -0.21 6.83 -7.09
C SER A 130 -0.23 8.08 -7.97
N GLY A 131 -0.76 7.95 -9.18
CA GLY A 131 -1.11 9.07 -10.05
C GLY A 131 -2.34 9.88 -9.57
N GLY A 132 -3.05 9.40 -8.55
CA GLY A 132 -4.15 10.07 -7.88
C GLY A 132 -4.08 9.89 -6.37
N THR A 133 -5.21 9.51 -5.76
CA THR A 133 -5.30 9.27 -4.31
C THR A 133 -4.57 7.99 -3.90
N LEU A 134 -3.79 8.07 -2.82
CA LEU A 134 -3.16 6.91 -2.18
C LEU A 134 -3.80 6.67 -0.81
N SER A 135 -4.23 5.43 -0.55
CA SER A 135 -4.74 5.01 0.76
C SER A 135 -3.95 3.84 1.33
N LEU A 136 -3.57 3.95 2.60
CA LEU A 136 -2.92 2.90 3.39
C LEU A 136 -3.76 2.61 4.63
N SER A 137 -4.09 1.35 4.88
CA SER A 137 -4.86 0.96 6.05
C SER A 137 -4.29 -0.30 6.69
N GLY A 138 -4.04 -0.22 7.99
CA GLY A 138 -3.91 -1.37 8.89
C GLY A 138 -5.04 -1.28 9.90
N ALA A 139 -6.20 -1.85 9.57
CA ALA A 139 -7.47 -1.48 10.20
C ALA A 139 -7.51 -1.72 11.72
N THR A 140 -6.96 -2.85 12.17
CA THR A 140 -6.85 -3.22 13.59
C THR A 140 -5.42 -3.16 14.10
N GLY A 141 -4.45 -2.94 13.22
CA GLY A 141 -3.02 -3.02 13.53
C GLY A 141 -2.24 -1.81 13.07
N THR A 142 -1.03 -2.06 12.59
CA THR A 142 -0.05 -1.01 12.33
C THR A 142 0.05 -0.65 10.86
N VAL A 143 0.45 0.59 10.57
CA VAL A 143 0.96 0.98 9.25
C VAL A 143 2.43 1.37 9.41
N SER A 144 3.31 0.77 8.63
CA SER A 144 4.72 1.14 8.60
C SER A 144 5.21 1.36 7.18
N THR A 145 5.97 2.42 6.96
CA THR A 145 6.62 2.70 5.68
C THR A 145 8.13 2.85 5.90
N ALA A 146 8.92 2.05 5.21
CA ALA A 146 10.38 2.23 5.13
C ALA A 146 10.78 2.81 3.77
N GLY A 147 10.06 2.45 2.70
CA GLY A 147 10.20 3.09 1.40
C GLY A 147 9.28 4.29 1.23
N ASP A 148 9.45 4.98 0.11
CA ASP A 148 8.75 6.23 -0.16
C ASP A 148 7.27 6.01 -0.49
N VAL A 149 6.44 6.98 -0.11
CA VAL A 149 5.01 7.05 -0.44
C VAL A 149 4.76 8.32 -1.24
N LEU A 150 4.30 8.17 -2.48
CA LEU A 150 4.08 9.27 -3.41
C LEU A 150 2.62 9.29 -3.86
N ALA A 151 1.93 10.40 -3.65
CA ALA A 151 0.54 10.58 -4.10
C ALA A 151 0.42 11.86 -4.93
N ASN A 152 0.07 11.74 -6.20
CA ASN A 152 -0.23 12.90 -7.05
C ASN A 152 -1.62 13.51 -6.76
N GLY A 153 -2.40 12.90 -5.86
CA GLY A 153 -3.59 13.47 -5.24
C GLY A 153 -3.48 13.48 -3.72
N ASP A 154 -4.59 13.15 -3.05
CA ASP A 154 -4.64 13.06 -1.60
C ASP A 154 -3.97 11.78 -1.07
N LEU A 155 -3.45 11.85 0.16
CA LEU A 155 -3.01 10.70 0.94
C LEU A 155 -3.89 10.51 2.17
N SER A 156 -4.36 9.29 2.38
CA SER A 156 -4.98 8.88 3.65
C SER A 156 -4.32 7.61 4.18
N ALA A 157 -3.67 7.71 5.34
CA ALA A 157 -3.17 6.55 6.06
C ALA A 157 -3.88 6.42 7.40
N THR A 158 -4.36 5.22 7.73
CA THR A 158 -5.00 4.91 9.02
C THR A 158 -4.41 3.64 9.63
N ALA A 159 -4.04 3.71 10.90
CA ALA A 159 -3.60 2.57 11.71
C ALA A 159 -4.50 2.41 12.93
N GLY A 160 -5.06 1.21 13.12
CA GLY A 160 -5.83 0.82 14.30
C GLY A 160 -5.01 0.75 15.58
N GLN A 161 -3.68 0.79 15.47
CA GLN A 161 -2.72 0.89 16.57
C GLN A 161 -1.72 2.02 16.27
N THR A 162 -0.48 1.67 15.95
CA THR A 162 0.61 2.62 15.70
C THR A 162 0.86 2.83 14.21
N MET A 163 1.36 4.01 13.87
CA MET A 163 1.88 4.31 12.54
C MET A 163 3.34 4.76 12.62
N THR A 164 4.18 4.26 11.72
CA THR A 164 5.59 4.65 11.63
C THR A 164 5.95 4.99 10.20
N LEU A 165 6.39 6.22 9.97
CA LEU A 165 6.81 6.73 8.66
C LEU A 165 8.32 6.94 8.66
N GLY A 166 9.05 5.95 8.17
CA GLY A 166 10.51 5.96 8.03
C GLY A 166 11.00 6.46 6.67
N GLY A 167 10.24 6.20 5.60
CA GLY A 167 10.51 6.72 4.26
C GLY A 167 10.02 8.15 4.05
N ASN A 168 10.21 8.71 2.85
CA ASN A 168 9.65 10.02 2.50
C ASN A 168 8.21 9.88 2.03
N VAL A 169 7.37 10.79 2.48
CA VAL A 169 5.98 10.95 2.04
C VAL A 169 5.86 12.26 1.28
N SER A 170 5.38 12.20 0.04
CA SER A 170 5.15 13.38 -0.80
C SER A 170 3.78 13.34 -1.44
N THR A 171 3.00 14.41 -1.26
CA THR A 171 1.63 14.49 -1.76
C THR A 171 1.37 15.80 -2.50
N SER A 172 0.67 15.74 -3.63
CA SER A 172 0.21 16.94 -4.32
C SER A 172 -1.13 17.46 -3.77
N GLY A 173 -1.89 16.62 -3.07
CA GLY A 173 -3.14 16.99 -2.40
C GLY A 173 -3.00 17.09 -0.88
N ASN A 174 -4.11 16.87 -0.19
CA ASN A 174 -4.18 16.85 1.27
C ASN A 174 -3.55 15.56 1.82
N THR A 175 -2.95 15.65 3.00
CA THR A 175 -2.40 14.51 3.73
C THR A 175 -3.16 14.30 5.04
N THR A 176 -3.72 13.11 5.24
CA THR A 176 -4.29 12.68 6.53
C THR A 176 -3.60 11.43 7.01
N LEU A 177 -2.98 11.51 8.19
CA LEU A 177 -2.31 10.42 8.88
C LEU A 177 -2.96 10.24 10.26
N ALA A 178 -3.58 9.10 10.50
CA ALA A 178 -4.27 8.82 11.76
C ALA A 178 -3.80 7.50 12.38
N ALA A 179 -3.20 7.57 13.57
CA ALA A 179 -2.87 6.42 14.39
C ALA A 179 -3.73 6.42 15.65
N ALA A 180 -4.34 5.28 15.98
CA ALA A 180 -5.14 5.15 17.19
C ALA A 180 -4.30 5.33 18.47
N THR A 181 -3.01 4.97 18.43
CA THR A 181 -2.11 5.14 19.58
C THR A 181 -0.99 6.12 19.28
N ASP A 182 0.07 5.72 18.58
CA ASP A 182 1.26 6.55 18.37
C ASP A 182 1.53 6.71 16.88
N LEU A 183 1.89 7.93 16.47
CA LEU A 183 2.39 8.25 15.14
C LEU A 183 3.84 8.70 15.27
N THR A 184 4.76 7.98 14.64
CA THR A 184 6.18 8.33 14.59
C THR A 184 6.59 8.69 13.17
N VAL A 185 7.14 9.90 12.99
CA VAL A 185 7.64 10.39 11.71
C VAL A 185 9.16 10.54 11.80
N SER A 186 9.88 9.59 11.23
CA SER A 186 11.35 9.59 11.17
C SER A 186 11.88 10.09 9.84
N GLY A 187 11.12 9.92 8.75
CA GLY A 187 11.40 10.48 7.43
C GLY A 187 10.84 11.89 7.23
N SER A 188 10.65 12.32 5.99
CA SER A 188 9.97 13.58 5.69
C SER A 188 8.52 13.36 5.25
N VAL A 189 7.62 14.27 5.60
CA VAL A 189 6.24 14.32 5.12
C VAL A 189 6.02 15.69 4.51
N SER A 190 5.78 15.74 3.20
CA SER A 190 5.49 16.97 2.48
C SER A 190 4.19 16.86 1.70
N GLY A 191 3.37 17.91 1.74
CA GLY A 191 2.12 17.98 0.99
C GLY A 191 1.87 19.38 0.45
N ASN A 192 1.32 19.53 -0.75
CA ASN A 192 0.92 20.85 -1.26
C ASN A 192 -0.44 21.32 -0.71
N GLY A 193 -1.27 20.40 -0.19
CA GLY A 193 -2.56 20.70 0.44
C GLY A 193 -2.46 20.91 1.95
N THR A 194 -3.55 20.65 2.66
CA THR A 194 -3.55 20.64 4.13
C THR A 194 -2.89 19.37 4.68
N GLY A 195 -2.30 19.47 5.87
CA GLY A 195 -1.74 18.35 6.60
C GLY A 195 -2.50 18.08 7.88
N SER A 196 -2.84 16.83 8.15
CA SER A 196 -3.46 16.39 9.41
C SER A 196 -2.77 15.15 9.94
N LEU A 197 -1.99 15.30 11.00
CA LEU A 197 -1.29 14.21 11.69
C LEU A 197 -1.92 14.02 13.07
N ARG A 198 -2.57 12.88 13.27
CA ARG A 198 -3.29 12.56 14.50
C ARG A 198 -2.75 11.28 15.13
N ALA A 199 -2.44 11.37 16.41
CA ALA A 199 -2.14 10.23 17.27
C ALA A 199 -3.04 10.26 18.50
N GLY A 200 -3.66 9.13 18.84
CA GLY A 200 -4.47 9.04 20.06
C GLY A 200 -3.66 9.24 21.35
N ARG A 201 -2.34 9.07 21.28
CA ARG A 201 -1.40 9.24 22.38
C ARG A 201 -0.24 10.16 22.00
N ASN A 202 0.77 9.65 21.30
CA ASN A 202 1.99 10.41 21.02
C ASN A 202 2.20 10.65 19.54
N LEU A 203 2.56 11.88 19.20
CA LEU A 203 3.13 12.25 17.92
C LEU A 203 4.62 12.54 18.15
N SER A 204 5.51 11.79 17.51
CA SER A 204 6.95 11.86 17.76
C SER A 204 7.79 11.62 16.50
N GLY A 205 9.11 11.73 16.63
CA GLY A 205 10.08 11.41 15.59
C GLY A 205 11.05 12.57 15.31
N SER A 206 12.13 12.27 14.59
CA SER A 206 13.16 13.25 14.20
C SER A 206 12.96 13.81 12.79
N GLY A 207 11.88 13.40 12.14
CA GLY A 207 11.54 13.78 10.78
C GLY A 207 11.02 15.20 10.64
N THR A 208 10.55 15.54 9.45
CA THR A 208 9.93 16.83 9.14
C THR A 208 8.50 16.63 8.62
N ALA A 209 7.64 17.60 8.89
CA ALA A 209 6.32 17.74 8.29
C ALA A 209 6.21 19.16 7.71
N SER A 210 5.76 19.29 6.46
CA SER A 210 5.60 20.59 5.80
C SER A 210 4.44 20.54 4.82
N PHE A 211 3.56 21.53 4.93
CA PHE A 211 2.36 21.61 4.12
C PHE A 211 2.25 22.97 3.43
N GLY A 212 1.75 22.97 2.20
CA GLY A 212 1.51 24.19 1.44
C GLY A 212 0.38 25.03 2.04
N GLN A 213 -0.53 24.38 2.77
CA GLN A 213 -1.67 24.99 3.47
C GLN A 213 -1.66 24.64 4.97
N ASP A 214 -2.78 24.81 5.67
CA ASP A 214 -2.91 24.56 7.11
C ASP A 214 -2.39 23.17 7.52
N GLU A 215 -1.63 23.15 8.61
CA GLU A 215 -1.12 21.94 9.26
C GLU A 215 -1.78 21.77 10.64
N THR A 216 -2.35 20.59 10.89
CA THR A 216 -2.92 20.18 12.17
C THR A 216 -2.14 19.01 12.73
N LEU A 217 -1.46 19.23 13.86
CA LEU A 217 -0.79 18.20 14.65
C LEU A 217 -1.60 17.95 15.93
N ASN A 218 -2.09 16.73 16.13
CA ASN A 218 -2.85 16.37 17.32
C ASN A 218 -2.27 15.11 17.98
N ALA A 219 -1.75 15.25 19.19
CA ALA A 219 -1.35 14.17 20.05
C ALA A 219 -2.26 14.14 21.29
N GLY A 220 -2.95 13.03 21.53
CA GLY A 220 -3.88 12.92 22.65
C GLY A 220 -3.24 13.00 24.04
N GLN A 221 -1.93 12.76 24.15
CA GLN A 221 -1.19 12.80 25.42
C GLN A 221 0.15 13.57 25.37
N SER A 222 0.71 13.91 24.22
CA SER A 222 2.02 14.60 24.19
C SER A 222 1.88 16.11 24.44
N ARG A 223 2.43 16.55 25.58
CA ARG A 223 2.91 17.91 25.79
C ARG A 223 4.25 18.10 25.07
N GLN A 224 4.34 19.16 24.26
CA GLN A 224 5.54 19.90 23.85
C GLN A 224 6.51 19.27 22.82
N HIS A 225 6.53 19.82 21.60
CA HIS A 225 7.65 20.05 20.66
C HIS A 225 6.98 20.49 19.33
N ALA A 226 6.79 21.76 18.97
CA ALA A 226 7.74 22.85 18.94
C ALA A 226 7.02 24.21 19.08
N HIS A 227 7.46 25.01 20.04
CA HIS A 227 7.22 26.45 20.09
C HIS A 227 8.54 27.23 20.10
N ASP A 228 9.66 26.61 19.73
CA ASP A 228 10.98 27.24 19.74
C ASP A 228 11.71 27.02 18.39
N GLN A 229 11.77 28.12 17.61
CA GLN A 229 12.55 28.45 16.38
C GLN A 229 11.57 28.96 15.30
N TYR A 230 11.31 30.25 15.09
CA TYR A 230 12.17 31.43 15.05
C TYR A 230 11.47 32.68 15.63
N ALA A 231 11.98 33.19 16.75
CA ALA A 231 11.92 34.60 17.09
C ALA A 231 13.36 35.09 17.25
N ALA A 232 13.97 35.55 16.15
CA ALA A 232 15.03 36.57 16.12
C ALA A 232 15.66 36.63 14.71
N ALA A 233 15.18 37.56 13.89
CA ALA A 233 16.07 38.38 13.08
C ALA A 233 15.46 39.79 13.11
N GLN A 234 16.18 40.68 13.80
CA GLN A 234 16.05 42.13 13.62
C GLN A 234 16.48 42.50 12.21
#